data_AF-A0A6I3SN09-F1
#
_entry.id   AF-A0A6I3SN09-F1
#
_cell.length_a   1.000
_cell.length_b   1.000
_cell.length_c   1.000
_cell.angle_alpha   90.00
_cell.angle_beta   90.00
_cell.angle_gamma   90.00
#
_symmetry.space_group_name_H-M   'P 1'
#
loop_
_entity.id
_entity.type
_entity.pdbx_description
1 polymer ?
#
loop_
_entity_poly.entity_id
_entity_poly.type
_entity_poly.pdbx_seq_one_letter_code
_entity_poly.pdbx_strand_id
1 'polypeptide(L)'
;MLRNWWTFWFGFLRINIEGTQLEKFINLAASRGIPLYDLRRTPSGRMTARVRLDGFRLLRHVARKTNSRVRIEGRSGFPFFLTRVKRRKALVMGAFTFVLAIYMMSTFIWDVDVVGNERLDKPTILQAAYNSGVRPGRWLPMVNVREAERRIIAEIPGLEWVGIRDQGTRLIIEVQEKVLPNRPPVAGPSHIVAAKDGVIQRMIVLVGEGKVAEGTRVTKGQVLISGLIYAPPKEQEPQKTAEDKPAPLKVHEKLQAKGEAWARVWYEQTLEEPTQLEGTIPTGETSGQWRIKWGNQEIIIKGPSSSPFANSNEEVYTRTPSLWRNLQIPVELIKTEYHELRPYRQNRTPQEAITAAQDKARQALMGQLPQGAKVLREMVLPQPSSPDKVKVKVSIEALENIALPQAIDAVEQGT
;
A
#
# COMPACT_ATOMS: atom_id res chain seq x y z
N MET A 1 21.15 -5.06 -42.14
CA MET A 1 21.91 -5.10 -40.86
C MET A 1 22.27 -6.51 -40.37
N LEU A 2 21.49 -7.57 -40.65
CA LEU A 2 21.76 -8.95 -40.17
C LEU A 2 23.08 -9.60 -40.69
N ARG A 3 23.55 -9.27 -41.89
CA ARG A 3 24.77 -9.86 -42.48
C ARG A 3 26.07 -9.50 -41.73
N ASN A 4 26.08 -8.36 -41.02
CA ASN A 4 27.26 -7.90 -40.30
C ASN A 4 27.47 -8.65 -38.96
N TRP A 5 26.39 -9.12 -38.32
CA TRP A 5 26.47 -9.82 -37.03
C TRP A 5 27.01 -11.25 -37.18
N TRP A 6 26.59 -11.96 -38.23
CA TRP A 6 27.14 -13.28 -38.56
C TRP A 6 28.65 -13.21 -38.88
N THR A 7 29.06 -12.17 -39.61
CA THR A 7 30.48 -11.97 -39.95
C THR A 7 31.36 -11.71 -38.72
N PHE A 8 30.80 -11.09 -37.67
CA PHE A 8 31.51 -10.86 -36.41
C PHE A 8 31.79 -12.14 -35.61
N TRP A 9 30.83 -13.09 -35.60
CA TRP A 9 30.96 -14.37 -34.89
C TRP A 9 32.04 -15.29 -35.48
N PHE A 10 32.19 -15.34 -36.81
CA PHE A 10 33.20 -16.18 -37.47
C PHE A 10 34.59 -15.52 -37.56
N GLY A 11 34.68 -14.20 -37.38
CA GLY A 11 35.92 -13.44 -37.43
C GLY A 11 36.39 -13.13 -38.86
N PHE A 12 37.05 -11.98 -38.99
CA PHE A 12 37.56 -11.47 -40.26
C PHE A 12 39.01 -10.98 -40.13
N LEU A 13 39.73 -11.10 -41.23
CA LEU A 13 41.11 -10.67 -41.40
C LEU A 13 41.13 -9.55 -42.42
N ARG A 14 41.75 -8.42 -42.08
CA ARG A 14 42.12 -7.41 -43.07
C ARG A 14 43.45 -7.84 -43.66
N ILE A 15 43.45 -8.06 -44.97
CA ILE A 15 44.60 -8.53 -45.74
C ILE A 15 45.03 -7.45 -46.73
N ASN A 16 46.34 -7.39 -46.95
CA ASN A 16 46.97 -6.59 -47.98
C ASN A 16 47.54 -7.53 -49.04
N ILE A 17 47.25 -7.25 -50.29
CA ILE A 17 47.55 -8.07 -51.45
C ILE A 17 48.46 -7.26 -52.37
N GLU A 18 49.64 -7.81 -52.66
CA GLU A 18 50.63 -7.22 -53.56
C GLU A 18 50.88 -8.18 -54.72
N GLY A 19 50.84 -7.71 -55.96
CA GLY A 19 51.11 -8.56 -57.12
C GLY A 19 50.79 -7.87 -58.43
N THR A 20 51.29 -8.44 -59.52
CA THR A 20 51.11 -7.91 -60.88
C THR A 20 49.74 -8.26 -61.47
N GLN A 21 49.03 -9.25 -60.91
CA GLN A 21 47.76 -9.77 -61.43
C GLN A 21 46.63 -9.77 -60.37
N LEU A 22 46.34 -8.58 -59.80
CA LEU A 22 45.35 -8.42 -58.72
C LEU A 22 43.91 -8.79 -59.17
N GLU A 23 43.55 -8.53 -60.42
CA GLU A 23 42.20 -8.83 -60.94
C GLU A 23 41.97 -10.34 -61.09
N LYS A 24 42.98 -11.07 -61.58
CA LYS A 24 42.94 -12.54 -61.62
C LYS A 24 42.86 -13.15 -60.22
N PHE A 25 43.49 -12.52 -59.23
CA PHE A 25 43.41 -12.95 -57.83
C PHE A 25 41.98 -12.82 -57.27
N ILE A 26 41.28 -11.70 -57.54
CA ILE A 26 39.89 -11.51 -57.11
C ILE A 26 38.98 -12.56 -57.74
N ASN A 27 39.08 -12.76 -59.06
CA ASN A 27 38.24 -13.71 -59.79
C ASN A 27 38.49 -15.17 -59.34
N LEU A 28 39.75 -15.52 -59.08
CA LEU A 28 40.10 -16.85 -58.60
C LEU A 28 39.71 -17.08 -57.13
N ALA A 29 39.71 -16.03 -56.31
CA ALA A 29 39.19 -16.10 -54.94
C ALA A 29 37.66 -16.27 -54.93
N ALA A 30 36.95 -15.49 -55.75
CA ALA A 30 35.49 -15.56 -55.88
C ALA A 30 35.01 -16.92 -56.41
N SER A 31 35.65 -17.46 -57.46
CA SER A 31 35.31 -18.79 -58.02
C SER A 31 35.57 -19.96 -57.07
N ARG A 32 36.41 -19.77 -56.05
CA ARG A 32 36.66 -20.76 -54.98
C ARG A 32 35.78 -20.55 -53.74
N GLY A 33 34.75 -19.71 -53.84
CA GLY A 33 33.84 -19.43 -52.73
C GLY A 33 34.48 -18.64 -51.59
N ILE A 34 35.54 -17.88 -51.86
CA ILE A 34 36.21 -17.01 -50.88
C ILE A 34 35.77 -15.56 -51.15
N PRO A 35 34.67 -15.10 -50.55
CA PRO A 35 34.21 -13.73 -50.76
C PRO A 35 35.21 -12.75 -50.12
N LEU A 36 35.70 -11.81 -50.93
CA LEU A 36 36.50 -10.67 -50.50
C LEU A 36 35.58 -9.46 -50.34
N TYR A 37 35.66 -8.80 -49.19
CA TYR A 37 34.83 -7.64 -48.85
C TYR A 37 35.67 -6.36 -48.71
N ASP A 38 35.09 -5.18 -48.94
CA ASP A 38 35.74 -3.86 -48.74
C ASP A 38 37.11 -3.77 -49.45
N LEU A 39 37.09 -4.07 -50.76
CA LEU A 39 38.26 -3.98 -51.64
C LEU A 39 38.62 -2.51 -51.85
N ARG A 40 39.84 -2.13 -51.48
CA ARG A 40 40.37 -0.77 -51.73
C ARG A 40 41.75 -0.85 -52.34
N ARG A 41 41.95 -0.21 -53.48
CA ARG A 41 43.27 -0.05 -54.10
C ARG A 41 44.00 1.12 -53.43
N THR A 42 45.27 0.89 -53.10
CA THR A 42 46.18 1.89 -52.57
C THR A 42 47.03 2.47 -53.72
N PRO A 43 47.40 3.76 -53.71
CA PRO A 43 48.20 4.38 -54.77
C PRO A 43 49.54 3.70 -55.07
N SER A 44 50.07 2.92 -54.13
CA SER A 44 51.31 2.15 -54.23
C SER A 44 51.19 0.83 -55.02
N GLY A 45 50.08 0.60 -55.73
CA GLY A 45 49.84 -0.64 -56.48
C GLY A 45 49.47 -1.84 -55.60
N ARG A 46 49.09 -1.59 -54.34
CA ARG A 46 48.65 -2.60 -53.36
C ARG A 46 47.13 -2.60 -53.23
N MET A 47 46.55 -3.70 -52.77
CA MET A 47 45.11 -3.80 -52.55
C MET A 47 44.79 -4.36 -51.17
N THR A 48 43.96 -3.64 -50.43
CA THR A 48 43.43 -4.11 -49.15
C THR A 48 42.07 -4.76 -49.36
N ALA A 49 41.83 -5.86 -48.67
CA ALA A 49 40.55 -6.58 -48.67
C ALA A 49 40.29 -7.16 -47.28
N ARG A 50 39.03 -7.47 -46.98
CA ARG A 50 38.64 -8.25 -45.81
C ARG A 50 38.21 -9.64 -46.24
N VAL A 51 38.70 -10.65 -45.52
CA VAL A 51 38.30 -12.04 -45.75
C VAL A 51 37.92 -12.70 -44.43
N ARG A 52 36.99 -13.66 -44.48
CA ARG A 52 36.66 -14.48 -43.32
C ARG A 52 37.84 -15.37 -42.91
N LEU A 53 37.90 -15.70 -41.61
CA LEU A 53 39.00 -16.48 -41.03
C LEU A 53 39.17 -17.88 -41.65
N ASP A 54 38.06 -18.54 -41.98
CA ASP A 54 38.01 -19.84 -42.67
C ASP A 54 38.55 -19.75 -44.10
N GLY A 55 38.13 -18.73 -44.86
CA GLY A 55 38.54 -18.48 -46.24
C GLY A 55 40.02 -18.09 -46.40
N PHE A 56 40.64 -17.53 -45.35
CA PHE A 56 42.05 -17.12 -45.40
C PHE A 56 43.03 -18.28 -45.60
N ARG A 57 42.74 -19.47 -45.07
CA ARG A 57 43.60 -20.66 -45.30
C ARG A 57 43.60 -21.08 -46.77
N LEU A 58 42.45 -20.93 -47.44
CA LEU A 58 42.27 -21.30 -48.85
C LEU A 58 42.93 -20.28 -49.81
N LEU A 59 43.04 -19.01 -49.40
CA LEU A 59 43.72 -17.94 -50.15
C LEU A 59 45.18 -18.24 -50.48
N ARG A 60 45.86 -19.09 -49.70
CA ARG A 60 47.25 -19.50 -49.99
C ARG A 60 47.38 -20.15 -51.38
N HIS A 61 46.38 -20.92 -51.80
CA HIS A 61 46.37 -21.58 -53.11
C HIS A 61 46.02 -20.62 -54.25
N VAL A 62 45.32 -19.53 -53.95
CA VAL A 62 45.03 -18.45 -54.92
C VAL A 62 46.29 -17.61 -55.12
N ALA A 63 46.89 -17.16 -54.03
CA ALA A 63 48.12 -16.36 -54.00
C ALA A 63 49.28 -16.99 -54.78
N ARG A 64 49.48 -18.32 -54.62
CA ARG A 64 50.51 -19.07 -55.36
C ARG A 64 50.27 -19.12 -56.87
N LYS A 65 49.01 -19.25 -57.31
CA LYS A 65 48.69 -19.34 -58.75
C LYS A 65 48.81 -18.00 -59.47
N THR A 66 48.65 -16.89 -58.76
CA THR A 66 48.66 -15.53 -59.34
C THR A 66 49.94 -14.75 -59.02
N ASN A 67 50.98 -15.41 -58.49
CA ASN A 67 52.21 -14.78 -58.02
C ASN A 67 51.96 -13.53 -57.15
N SER A 68 50.95 -13.61 -56.28
CA SER A 68 50.56 -12.52 -55.39
C SER A 68 50.99 -12.81 -53.96
N ARG A 69 51.44 -11.79 -53.23
CA ARG A 69 51.79 -11.85 -51.81
C ARG A 69 50.62 -11.33 -50.99
N VAL A 70 50.21 -12.09 -49.97
CA VAL A 70 49.12 -11.73 -49.07
C VAL A 70 49.68 -11.56 -47.65
N ARG A 71 49.50 -10.38 -47.05
CA ARG A 71 49.92 -10.06 -45.68
C ARG A 71 48.70 -9.74 -44.82
N ILE A 72 48.68 -10.21 -43.57
CA ILE A 72 47.61 -9.87 -42.62
C ILE A 72 47.96 -8.52 -41.98
N GLU A 73 47.08 -7.52 -42.13
CA GLU A 73 47.22 -6.21 -41.49
C GLU A 73 46.45 -6.13 -40.17
N GLY A 74 45.32 -6.83 -40.06
CA GLY A 74 44.48 -6.75 -38.87
C GLY A 74 43.66 -8.02 -38.64
N ARG A 75 43.45 -8.35 -37.36
CA ARG A 75 42.61 -9.47 -36.90
C ARG A 75 41.45 -8.92 -36.10
N SER A 76 40.21 -9.27 -36.43
CA SER A 76 39.03 -8.72 -35.77
C SER A 76 37.87 -9.71 -35.75
N GLY A 77 37.05 -9.66 -34.69
CA GLY A 77 35.88 -10.52 -34.49
C GLY A 77 35.93 -11.34 -33.19
N PHE A 78 34.83 -12.05 -32.92
CA PHE A 78 34.59 -12.78 -31.66
C PHE A 78 35.68 -13.80 -31.31
N PRO A 79 36.24 -14.61 -32.23
CA PRO A 79 37.30 -15.57 -31.89
C PRO A 79 38.58 -14.88 -31.39
N PHE A 80 38.90 -13.71 -31.95
CA PHE A 80 40.05 -12.89 -31.55
C PHE A 80 39.80 -12.14 -30.24
N PHE A 81 38.54 -11.78 -29.95
CA PHE A 81 38.15 -11.27 -28.64
C PHE A 81 38.22 -12.36 -27.55
N LEU A 82 37.71 -13.57 -27.82
CA LEU A 82 37.72 -14.69 -26.89
C LEU A 82 39.13 -15.10 -26.48
N THR A 83 40.07 -15.10 -27.42
CA THR A 83 41.50 -15.37 -27.12
C THR A 83 42.13 -14.31 -26.23
N ARG A 84 41.70 -13.05 -26.33
CA ARG A 84 42.15 -11.97 -25.44
C ARG A 84 41.53 -12.07 -24.05
N VAL A 85 40.26 -12.48 -23.96
CA VAL A 85 39.54 -12.72 -22.69
C VAL A 85 40.08 -13.95 -21.96
N LYS A 86 40.39 -15.06 -22.67
CA LYS A 86 41.00 -16.26 -22.09
C LYS A 86 42.36 -16.01 -21.42
N ARG A 87 43.13 -15.03 -21.91
CA ARG A 87 44.40 -14.61 -21.27
C ARG A 87 44.17 -13.83 -19.97
N ARG A 88 42.98 -13.28 -19.76
CA ARG A 88 42.58 -12.54 -18.55
C ARG A 88 41.71 -13.42 -17.64
N LYS A 89 42.30 -14.51 -17.13
CA LYS A 89 41.60 -15.48 -16.26
C LYS A 89 40.88 -14.81 -15.09
N ALA A 90 41.48 -13.79 -14.48
CA ALA A 90 40.87 -13.03 -13.39
C ALA A 90 39.54 -12.34 -13.79
N LEU A 91 39.44 -11.82 -15.01
CA LEU A 91 38.21 -11.16 -15.49
C LEU A 91 37.09 -12.18 -15.70
N VAL A 92 37.42 -13.36 -16.25
CA VAL A 92 36.45 -14.44 -16.44
C VAL A 92 35.98 -15.00 -15.10
N MET A 93 36.90 -15.24 -14.16
CA MET A 93 36.53 -15.66 -12.81
C MET A 93 35.68 -14.60 -12.10
N GLY A 94 36.06 -13.32 -12.18
CA GLY A 94 35.27 -12.23 -11.60
C GLY A 94 33.86 -12.16 -12.18
N ALA A 95 33.71 -12.30 -13.50
CA ALA A 95 32.40 -12.32 -14.14
C ALA A 95 31.55 -13.53 -13.68
N PHE A 96 32.16 -14.72 -13.57
CA PHE A 96 31.48 -15.90 -13.07
C PHE A 96 31.06 -15.75 -11.61
N THR A 97 31.98 -15.30 -10.74
CA THR A 97 31.71 -15.03 -9.33
C THR A 97 30.63 -13.96 -9.15
N PHE A 98 30.62 -12.92 -9.99
CA PHE A 98 29.59 -11.89 -9.97
C PHE A 98 28.20 -12.45 -10.29
N VAL A 99 28.08 -13.28 -11.33
CA VAL A 99 26.81 -13.95 -11.66
C VAL A 99 26.38 -14.90 -10.55
N LEU A 100 27.32 -15.67 -10.00
CA LEU A 100 27.06 -16.57 -8.87
C LEU A 100 26.60 -15.80 -7.63
N ALA A 101 27.21 -14.65 -7.34
CA ALA A 101 26.85 -13.78 -6.23
C ALA A 101 25.43 -13.23 -6.41
N ILE A 102 25.07 -12.74 -7.60
CA ILE A 102 23.70 -12.29 -7.90
C ILE A 102 22.69 -13.42 -7.69
N TYR A 103 22.99 -14.63 -8.19
CA TYR A 103 22.12 -15.78 -8.03
C TYR A 103 21.95 -16.15 -6.56
N MET A 104 23.03 -16.21 -5.78
CA MET A 104 22.94 -16.40 -4.33
C MET A 104 22.08 -15.31 -3.69
N MET A 105 22.30 -14.04 -4.05
CA MET A 105 21.58 -12.91 -3.47
C MET A 105 20.08 -12.92 -3.76
N SER A 106 19.67 -13.46 -4.91
CA SER A 106 18.25 -13.64 -5.26
C SER A 106 17.52 -14.70 -4.43
N THR A 107 18.26 -15.57 -3.72
CA THR A 107 17.65 -16.61 -2.86
C THR A 107 17.44 -16.17 -1.40
N PHE A 108 17.83 -14.94 -1.06
CA PHE A 108 17.62 -14.38 0.28
C PHE A 108 16.38 -13.50 0.34
N ILE A 109 15.76 -13.48 1.52
CA ILE A 109 14.67 -12.57 1.85
C ILE A 109 15.29 -11.20 2.16
N TRP A 110 14.97 -10.18 1.38
CA TRP A 110 15.45 -8.81 1.57
C TRP A 110 14.44 -7.95 2.32
N ASP A 111 13.15 -8.21 2.09
CA ASP A 111 12.06 -7.45 2.68
C ASP A 111 10.90 -8.38 3.06
N VAL A 112 10.21 -8.04 4.15
CA VAL A 112 9.02 -8.75 4.63
C VAL A 112 7.94 -7.70 4.85
N ASP A 113 6.84 -7.82 4.11
CA ASP A 113 5.72 -6.91 4.17
C ASP A 113 4.48 -7.58 4.75
N VAL A 114 3.55 -6.78 5.28
CA VAL A 114 2.26 -7.23 5.82
C VAL A 114 1.14 -6.46 5.15
N VAL A 115 0.12 -7.19 4.71
CA VAL A 115 -1.07 -6.68 4.01
C VAL A 115 -2.32 -7.34 4.60
N GLY A 116 -3.42 -6.59 4.67
CA GLY A 116 -4.71 -7.09 5.18
C GLY A 116 -4.93 -6.84 6.68
N ASN A 117 -4.03 -6.10 7.33
CA ASN A 117 -4.22 -5.65 8.69
C ASN A 117 -5.00 -4.31 8.70
N GLU A 118 -6.13 -4.28 9.40
CA GLU A 118 -6.98 -3.09 9.56
C GLU A 118 -6.96 -2.57 10.99
N ARG A 119 -7.09 -3.47 11.98
CA ARG A 119 -7.10 -3.12 13.41
C ARG A 119 -5.84 -3.55 14.14
N LEU A 120 -5.15 -4.58 13.65
CA LEU A 120 -3.90 -5.07 14.24
C LEU A 120 -2.69 -4.28 13.74
N ASP A 121 -1.80 -3.99 14.69
CA ASP A 121 -0.55 -3.28 14.43
C ASP A 121 0.42 -4.11 13.60
N LYS A 122 0.86 -3.52 12.48
CA LYS A 122 1.84 -4.12 11.55
C LYS A 122 3.16 -4.55 12.23
N PRO A 123 3.77 -3.77 13.14
CA PRO A 123 4.98 -4.19 13.87
C PRO A 123 4.79 -5.49 14.65
N THR A 124 3.63 -5.71 15.24
CA THR A 124 3.31 -6.92 16.02
C THR A 124 3.32 -8.16 15.14
N ILE A 125 2.72 -8.06 13.94
CA ILE A 125 2.70 -9.15 12.97
C ILE A 125 4.11 -9.44 12.44
N LEU A 126 4.90 -8.40 12.16
CA LEU A 126 6.30 -8.54 11.75
C LEU A 126 7.15 -9.21 12.85
N GLN A 127 6.90 -8.89 14.12
CA GLN A 127 7.63 -9.50 15.24
C GLN A 127 7.30 -10.99 15.38
N ALA A 128 6.02 -11.38 15.27
CA ALA A 128 5.62 -12.79 15.28
C ALA A 128 6.20 -13.57 14.08
N ALA A 129 6.24 -12.93 12.90
CA ALA A 129 6.87 -13.50 11.72
C ALA A 129 8.38 -13.71 11.93
N TYR A 130 9.04 -12.73 12.57
CA TYR A 130 10.46 -12.81 12.92
C TYR A 130 10.75 -14.00 13.84
N ASN A 131 9.95 -14.15 14.91
CA ASN A 131 10.03 -15.26 15.86
C ASN A 131 9.79 -16.62 15.18
N SER A 132 8.94 -16.62 14.16
CA SER A 132 8.61 -17.79 13.35
C SER A 132 9.66 -18.14 12.29
N GLY A 133 10.72 -17.34 12.14
CA GLY A 133 11.83 -17.56 11.22
C GLY A 133 11.70 -16.86 9.86
N VAL A 134 10.63 -16.09 9.65
CA VAL A 134 10.36 -15.27 8.46
C VAL A 134 10.91 -13.88 8.72
N ARG A 135 12.14 -13.62 8.28
CA ARG A 135 12.84 -12.35 8.53
C ARG A 135 13.81 -11.99 7.40
N PRO A 136 14.14 -10.69 7.23
CA PRO A 136 15.19 -10.26 6.31
C PRO A 136 16.54 -10.93 6.61
N GLY A 137 17.30 -11.23 5.56
CA GLY A 137 18.61 -11.90 5.59
C GLY A 137 18.56 -13.42 5.72
N ARG A 138 17.37 -14.03 5.81
CA ARG A 138 17.23 -15.49 5.88
C ARG A 138 17.21 -16.10 4.47
N TRP A 139 17.87 -17.25 4.32
CA TRP A 139 17.87 -18.02 3.09
C TRP A 139 16.49 -18.67 2.87
N LEU A 140 15.83 -18.32 1.76
CA LEU A 140 14.44 -18.66 1.50
C LEU A 140 14.15 -20.18 1.51
N PRO A 141 15.00 -21.06 0.94
CA PRO A 141 14.76 -22.51 0.95
C PRO A 141 14.76 -23.14 2.37
N MET A 142 15.31 -22.45 3.36
CA MET A 142 15.33 -22.93 4.76
C MET A 142 14.06 -22.54 5.53
N VAL A 143 13.21 -21.66 4.97
CA VAL A 143 12.00 -21.18 5.64
C VAL A 143 10.84 -22.16 5.40
N ASN A 144 10.35 -22.76 6.48
CA ASN A 144 9.14 -23.57 6.45
C ASN A 144 7.91 -22.65 6.54
N VAL A 145 7.40 -22.26 5.38
CA VAL A 145 6.28 -21.30 5.24
C VAL A 145 5.04 -21.75 6.04
N ARG A 146 4.66 -23.03 5.94
CA ARG A 146 3.46 -23.57 6.61
C ARG A 146 3.58 -23.56 8.12
N GLU A 147 4.78 -23.82 8.63
CA GLU A 147 5.04 -23.80 10.07
C GLU A 147 5.05 -22.37 10.60
N ALA A 148 5.60 -21.43 9.82
CA ALA A 148 5.57 -20.02 10.16
C ALA A 148 4.14 -19.45 10.19
N GLU A 149 3.30 -19.76 9.20
CA GLU A 149 1.89 -19.36 9.18
C GLU A 149 1.15 -19.81 10.46
N ARG A 150 1.33 -21.09 10.84
CA ARG A 150 0.69 -21.66 12.04
C ARG A 150 1.17 -20.97 13.32
N ARG A 151 2.46 -20.66 13.43
CA ARG A 151 3.03 -19.98 14.60
C ARG A 151 2.51 -18.54 14.71
N ILE A 152 2.46 -17.81 13.61
CA ILE A 152 1.95 -16.43 13.59
C ILE A 152 0.47 -16.39 14.02
N ILE A 153 -0.37 -17.30 13.51
CA ILE A 153 -1.78 -17.40 13.91
C ILE A 153 -1.91 -17.73 15.42
N ALA A 154 -1.05 -18.60 15.95
CA ALA A 154 -1.10 -19.00 17.35
C ALA A 154 -0.59 -17.90 18.31
N GLU A 155 0.38 -17.09 17.89
CA GLU A 155 1.01 -16.04 18.70
C GLU A 155 0.12 -14.78 18.81
N ILE A 156 -0.70 -14.50 17.79
CA ILE A 156 -1.52 -13.27 17.73
C ILE A 156 -3.02 -13.60 17.89
N PRO A 157 -3.58 -13.45 19.11
CA PRO A 157 -5.01 -13.58 19.32
C PRO A 157 -5.75 -12.46 18.59
N GLY A 158 -6.46 -12.80 17.52
CA GLY A 158 -7.16 -11.83 16.67
C GLY A 158 -7.02 -12.12 15.18
N LEU A 159 -6.07 -12.97 14.79
CA LEU A 159 -5.95 -13.48 13.42
C LEU A 159 -6.87 -14.67 13.19
N GLU A 160 -7.63 -14.64 12.10
CA GLU A 160 -8.45 -15.76 11.63
C GLU A 160 -7.67 -16.60 10.61
N TRP A 161 -6.92 -15.94 9.74
CA TRP A 161 -6.12 -16.58 8.71
C TRP A 161 -4.84 -15.79 8.44
N VAL A 162 -3.77 -16.51 8.09
CA VAL A 162 -2.48 -15.96 7.67
C VAL A 162 -1.99 -16.79 6.49
N GLY A 163 -1.57 -16.10 5.43
CA GLY A 163 -0.89 -16.69 4.29
C GLY A 163 0.41 -15.96 4.01
N ILE A 164 1.45 -16.68 3.63
CA ILE A 164 2.74 -16.10 3.28
C ILE A 164 3.02 -16.38 1.80
N ARG A 165 3.19 -15.32 1.02
CA ARG A 165 3.46 -15.39 -0.41
C ARG A 165 4.86 -14.92 -0.74
N ASP A 166 5.52 -15.67 -1.62
CA ASP A 166 6.81 -15.32 -2.21
C ASP A 166 6.63 -14.42 -3.45
N GLN A 167 7.31 -13.27 -3.44
CA GLN A 167 7.49 -12.38 -4.59
C GLN A 167 8.98 -12.12 -4.84
N GLY A 168 9.75 -13.18 -5.08
CA GLY A 168 11.16 -13.12 -5.45
C GLY A 168 12.07 -12.90 -4.25
N THR A 169 12.53 -11.67 -4.05
CA THR A 169 13.34 -11.29 -2.88
C THR A 169 12.52 -10.73 -1.72
N ARG A 170 11.20 -10.65 -1.88
CA ARG A 170 10.26 -10.10 -0.91
C ARG A 170 9.23 -11.14 -0.51
N LEU A 171 8.96 -11.24 0.79
CA LEU A 171 7.84 -12.02 1.32
C LEU A 171 6.69 -11.09 1.69
N ILE A 172 5.47 -11.49 1.34
CA ILE A 172 4.24 -10.79 1.72
C ILE A 172 3.44 -11.69 2.65
N ILE A 173 3.14 -11.17 3.84
CA ILE A 173 2.27 -11.80 4.83
C ILE A 173 0.88 -11.20 4.64
N GLU A 174 -0.03 -11.98 4.08
CA GLU A 174 -1.44 -11.65 3.95
C GLU A 174 -2.17 -12.13 5.21
N VAL A 175 -2.86 -11.23 5.88
CA VAL A 175 -3.59 -11.55 7.11
C VAL A 175 -5.07 -11.23 6.98
N GLN A 176 -5.90 -12.01 7.67
CA GLN A 176 -7.31 -11.72 7.87
C GLN A 176 -7.62 -11.73 9.36
N GLU A 177 -8.20 -10.64 9.85
CA GLU A 177 -8.55 -10.47 11.26
C GLU A 177 -9.92 -11.05 11.58
N LYS A 178 -10.08 -11.57 12.80
CA LYS A 178 -11.36 -12.05 13.32
C LYS A 178 -12.33 -10.88 13.44
N VAL A 179 -13.52 -11.04 12.86
CA VAL A 179 -14.63 -10.12 13.10
C VAL A 179 -15.23 -10.42 14.47
N LEU A 180 -14.67 -9.81 15.52
CA LEU A 180 -15.28 -9.84 16.85
C LEU A 180 -16.56 -9.00 16.83
N PRO A 181 -17.71 -9.52 17.31
CA PRO A 181 -18.89 -8.70 17.49
C PRO A 181 -18.56 -7.55 18.45
N ASN A 182 -19.04 -6.34 18.13
CA ASN A 182 -18.70 -5.09 18.85
C ASN A 182 -19.04 -5.10 20.35
N ARG A 183 -19.75 -6.13 20.85
CA ARG A 183 -20.07 -6.28 22.26
C ARG A 183 -19.92 -7.74 22.68
N PRO A 184 -19.42 -8.01 23.89
CA PRO A 184 -19.40 -9.35 24.44
C PRO A 184 -20.83 -9.91 24.47
N PRO A 185 -21.03 -11.20 24.17
CA PRO A 185 -22.34 -11.81 24.27
C PRO A 185 -22.85 -11.64 25.70
N VAL A 186 -24.08 -11.15 25.85
CA VAL A 186 -24.74 -11.06 27.15
C VAL A 186 -24.93 -12.49 27.65
N ALA A 187 -24.25 -12.84 28.74
CA ALA A 187 -24.39 -14.14 29.39
C ALA A 187 -25.67 -14.17 30.23
N GLY A 188 -26.53 -15.16 30.00
CA GLY A 188 -27.79 -15.35 30.73
C GLY A 188 -29.02 -14.72 30.04
N PRO A 189 -30.18 -14.71 30.74
CA PRO A 189 -31.42 -14.15 30.22
C PRO A 189 -31.29 -12.67 29.86
N SER A 190 -31.89 -12.26 28.75
CA SER A 190 -31.74 -10.90 28.21
C SER A 190 -32.97 -10.45 27.44
N HIS A 191 -33.23 -9.14 27.45
CA HIS A 191 -34.14 -8.47 26.53
C HIS A 191 -33.42 -8.07 25.24
N ILE A 192 -34.18 -7.80 24.17
CA ILE A 192 -33.72 -6.97 23.06
C ILE A 192 -34.35 -5.59 23.24
N VAL A 193 -33.52 -4.57 23.36
CA VAL A 193 -33.92 -3.17 23.47
C VAL A 193 -33.55 -2.38 22.21
N ALA A 194 -34.17 -1.22 22.03
CA ALA A 194 -33.83 -0.28 20.97
C ALA A 194 -32.49 0.40 21.23
N ALA A 195 -31.52 0.26 20.32
CA ALA A 195 -30.24 0.95 20.39
C ALA A 195 -30.37 2.48 20.20
N LYS A 196 -31.41 2.93 19.48
CA LYS A 196 -31.70 4.32 19.12
C LYS A 196 -33.20 4.56 19.00
N ASP A 197 -33.57 5.83 19.03
CA ASP A 197 -34.92 6.27 18.67
C ASP A 197 -35.18 5.99 17.18
N GLY A 198 -36.39 5.57 16.84
CA GLY A 198 -36.74 5.30 15.45
C GLY A 198 -38.17 4.83 15.27
N VAL A 199 -38.54 4.55 14.02
CA VAL A 199 -39.84 3.94 13.68
C VAL A 199 -39.60 2.55 13.14
N ILE A 200 -40.13 1.53 13.82
CA ILE A 200 -39.99 0.13 13.40
C ILE A 200 -40.59 -0.04 12.01
N GLN A 201 -39.81 -0.58 11.09
CA GLN A 201 -40.26 -0.96 9.75
C GLN A 201 -40.43 -2.46 9.61
N ARG A 202 -39.56 -3.24 10.25
CA ARG A 202 -39.64 -4.71 10.21
C ARG A 202 -39.16 -5.31 11.51
N MET A 203 -39.92 -6.23 12.06
CA MET A 203 -39.56 -6.94 13.29
C MET A 203 -39.53 -8.45 13.09
N ILE A 204 -38.42 -9.10 13.43
CA ILE A 204 -38.25 -10.55 13.35
C ILE A 204 -37.93 -11.05 14.75
N VAL A 205 -38.87 -11.74 15.38
CA VAL A 205 -38.68 -12.35 16.70
C VAL A 205 -38.28 -13.81 16.52
N LEU A 206 -37.10 -14.17 17.00
CA LEU A 206 -36.61 -15.56 16.97
C LEU A 206 -36.85 -16.27 18.31
N VAL A 207 -36.59 -15.57 19.42
CA VAL A 207 -36.78 -16.07 20.79
C VAL A 207 -37.27 -14.93 21.68
N GLY A 208 -38.29 -15.19 22.49
CA GLY A 208 -38.93 -14.22 23.38
C GLY A 208 -40.28 -13.71 22.85
N GLU A 209 -40.82 -12.69 23.50
CA GLU A 209 -42.12 -12.11 23.17
C GLU A 209 -41.95 -10.70 22.60
N GLY A 210 -42.43 -10.44 21.38
CA GLY A 210 -42.40 -9.11 20.77
C GLY A 210 -43.33 -8.14 21.50
N LYS A 211 -42.82 -6.99 21.94
CA LYS A 211 -43.57 -5.99 22.70
C LYS A 211 -44.00 -4.77 21.88
N VAL A 212 -43.51 -4.64 20.65
CA VAL A 212 -43.86 -3.54 19.74
C VAL A 212 -44.23 -4.08 18.36
N ALA A 213 -45.11 -3.35 17.66
CA ALA A 213 -45.53 -3.68 16.30
C ALA A 213 -44.79 -2.82 15.25
N GLU A 214 -44.78 -3.29 14.00
CA GLU A 214 -44.31 -2.50 12.87
C GLU A 214 -45.10 -1.19 12.73
N GLY A 215 -44.44 -0.11 12.35
CA GLY A 215 -45.00 1.25 12.32
C GLY A 215 -44.93 2.00 13.65
N THR A 216 -44.58 1.35 14.75
CA THR A 216 -44.48 1.99 16.07
C THR A 216 -43.21 2.82 16.20
N ARG A 217 -43.32 4.01 16.80
CA ARG A 217 -42.16 4.82 17.21
C ARG A 217 -41.62 4.28 18.53
N VAL A 218 -40.31 4.04 18.57
CA VAL A 218 -39.61 3.55 19.75
C VAL A 218 -38.55 4.54 20.20
N THR A 219 -38.27 4.55 21.50
CA THR A 219 -37.18 5.32 22.10
C THR A 219 -36.01 4.42 22.46
N LYS A 220 -34.80 4.98 22.50
CA LYS A 220 -33.58 4.30 22.92
C LYS A 220 -33.76 3.69 24.32
N GLY A 221 -33.43 2.41 24.44
CA GLY A 221 -33.57 1.62 25.65
C GLY A 221 -34.94 0.94 25.82
N GLN A 222 -35.93 1.27 24.99
CA GLN A 222 -37.25 0.62 25.05
C GLN A 222 -37.13 -0.88 24.70
N VAL A 223 -37.81 -1.73 25.48
CA VAL A 223 -37.87 -3.18 25.24
C VAL A 223 -38.67 -3.46 23.96
N LEU A 224 -38.01 -4.09 22.99
CA LEU A 224 -38.60 -4.51 21.72
C LEU A 224 -39.02 -5.98 21.79
N ILE A 225 -38.17 -6.84 22.37
CA ILE A 225 -38.45 -8.26 22.60
C ILE A 225 -38.16 -8.58 24.06
N SER A 226 -39.17 -9.07 24.75
CA SER A 226 -39.07 -9.50 26.14
C SER A 226 -38.43 -10.89 26.25
N GLY A 227 -37.40 -11.02 27.07
CA GLY A 227 -36.90 -12.32 27.54
C GLY A 227 -37.68 -12.88 28.72
N LEU A 228 -38.65 -12.13 29.25
CA LEU A 228 -39.57 -12.59 30.30
C LEU A 228 -40.87 -13.06 29.63
N ILE A 229 -41.20 -14.34 29.79
CA ILE A 229 -42.50 -14.89 29.41
C ILE A 229 -43.38 -14.89 30.66
N TYR A 230 -44.52 -14.22 30.59
CA TYR A 230 -45.51 -14.21 31.66
C TYR A 230 -46.54 -15.32 31.44
N ALA A 231 -47.01 -15.93 32.53
CA ALA A 231 -48.10 -16.91 32.43
C ALA A 231 -49.38 -16.20 31.94
N PRO A 232 -50.17 -16.84 31.05
CA PRO A 232 -51.46 -16.28 30.64
C PRO A 232 -52.33 -16.04 31.89
N PRO A 233 -53.07 -14.93 31.97
CA PRO A 233 -54.03 -14.73 33.05
C PRO A 233 -54.96 -15.92 33.09
N LYS A 234 -55.08 -16.59 34.25
CA LYS A 234 -56.15 -17.57 34.43
C LYS A 234 -57.45 -16.81 34.21
N GLU A 235 -58.28 -17.25 33.26
CA GLU A 235 -59.67 -16.83 33.17
C GLU A 235 -60.35 -17.24 34.47
N GLN A 236 -60.30 -16.36 35.46
CA GLN A 236 -61.21 -16.41 36.58
C GLN A 236 -62.44 -15.63 36.16
N GLU A 237 -63.57 -16.35 36.10
CA GLU A 237 -64.92 -15.79 35.98
C GLU A 237 -65.11 -14.59 36.92
N PRO A 238 -65.93 -13.60 36.53
CA PRO A 238 -65.88 -12.26 37.09
C PRO A 238 -66.43 -12.21 38.52
N GLN A 239 -65.56 -11.99 39.50
CA GLN A 239 -65.93 -11.30 40.73
C GLN A 239 -65.14 -10.00 40.79
N LYS A 240 -65.70 -8.96 40.18
CA LYS A 240 -65.24 -7.58 40.36
C LYS A 240 -65.66 -7.13 41.75
N THR A 241 -64.71 -6.97 42.66
CA THR A 241 -64.82 -6.00 43.75
C THR A 241 -63.80 -4.89 43.47
N ALA A 242 -64.25 -3.65 43.54
CA ALA A 242 -63.67 -2.50 42.85
C ALA A 242 -62.38 -1.90 43.46
N GLU A 243 -61.62 -2.64 44.28
CA GLU A 243 -60.51 -2.07 45.04
C GLU A 243 -59.17 -2.85 45.00
N ASP A 244 -59.06 -3.95 44.25
CA ASP A 244 -57.80 -4.69 44.19
C ASP A 244 -56.87 -4.20 43.07
N LYS A 245 -55.67 -3.74 43.46
CA LYS A 245 -54.54 -3.56 42.55
C LYS A 245 -54.33 -4.87 41.77
N PRO A 246 -54.11 -4.83 40.45
CA PRO A 246 -53.87 -6.04 39.67
C PRO A 246 -52.68 -6.80 40.27
N ALA A 247 -52.91 -8.07 40.61
CA ALA A 247 -51.85 -8.94 41.12
C ALA A 247 -50.68 -8.99 40.13
N PRO A 248 -49.41 -8.94 40.58
CA PRO A 248 -48.26 -8.95 39.69
C PRO A 248 -48.25 -10.22 38.84
N LEU A 249 -48.12 -10.06 37.52
CA LEU A 249 -48.00 -11.15 36.57
C LEU A 249 -46.81 -12.04 36.96
N LYS A 250 -47.06 -13.34 37.19
CA LYS A 250 -45.98 -14.28 37.52
C LYS A 250 -45.16 -14.59 36.28
N VAL A 251 -43.85 -14.36 36.37
CA VAL A 251 -42.88 -14.76 35.34
C VAL A 251 -42.86 -16.29 35.27
N HIS A 252 -43.19 -16.83 34.11
CA HIS A 252 -43.18 -18.27 33.82
C HIS A 252 -41.77 -18.73 33.45
N GLU A 253 -41.06 -17.96 32.62
CA GLU A 253 -39.75 -18.34 32.09
C GLU A 253 -38.87 -17.12 31.80
N LYS A 254 -37.57 -17.26 32.06
CA LYS A 254 -36.53 -16.27 31.71
C LYS A 254 -35.68 -16.83 30.56
N LEU A 255 -35.68 -16.14 29.42
CA LEU A 255 -35.01 -16.53 28.20
C LEU A 255 -33.98 -15.49 27.77
N GLN A 256 -33.05 -15.92 26.93
CA GLN A 256 -32.19 -15.02 26.16
C GLN A 256 -32.93 -14.61 24.88
N ALA A 257 -33.56 -13.43 24.87
CA ALA A 257 -34.29 -12.96 23.72
C ALA A 257 -33.37 -12.79 22.50
N LYS A 258 -33.87 -13.17 21.32
CA LYS A 258 -33.17 -13.08 20.04
C LYS A 258 -34.11 -12.58 18.96
N GLY A 259 -33.62 -11.71 18.10
CA GLY A 259 -34.39 -11.18 16.99
C GLY A 259 -33.70 -9.99 16.33
N GLU A 260 -34.32 -9.50 15.27
CA GLU A 260 -33.91 -8.32 14.53
C GLU A 260 -35.01 -7.26 14.58
N ALA A 261 -34.61 -5.99 14.66
CA ALA A 261 -35.53 -4.87 14.66
C ALA A 261 -34.99 -3.80 13.71
N TRP A 262 -35.51 -3.78 12.49
CA TRP A 262 -35.13 -2.82 11.47
C TRP A 262 -36.00 -1.58 11.61
N ALA A 263 -35.38 -0.43 11.84
CA ALA A 263 -36.05 0.84 12.08
C ALA A 263 -35.54 1.94 11.16
N ARG A 264 -36.43 2.90 10.85
CA ARG A 264 -36.06 4.19 10.27
C ARG A 264 -35.52 5.08 11.37
N VAL A 265 -34.29 5.55 11.19
CA VAL A 265 -33.55 6.41 12.11
C VAL A 265 -33.07 7.65 11.35
N TRP A 266 -32.99 8.79 12.04
CA TRP A 266 -32.54 10.06 11.48
C TRP A 266 -31.20 10.47 12.09
N TYR A 267 -30.27 10.85 11.24
CA TYR A 267 -28.98 11.40 11.59
C TYR A 267 -28.93 12.85 11.14
N GLU A 268 -28.69 13.77 12.06
CA GLU A 268 -28.71 15.19 11.76
C GLU A 268 -27.39 15.85 12.12
N GLN A 269 -26.88 16.68 11.22
CA GLN A 269 -25.71 17.49 11.49
C GLN A 269 -25.88 18.89 10.89
N THR A 270 -25.55 19.90 11.69
CA THR A 270 -25.54 21.30 11.25
C THR A 270 -24.09 21.74 11.10
N LEU A 271 -23.75 22.27 9.93
CA LEU A 271 -22.43 22.81 9.65
C LEU A 271 -22.52 24.26 9.18
N GLU A 272 -21.48 25.01 9.51
CA GLU A 272 -21.27 26.39 9.09
C GLU A 272 -19.98 26.47 8.28
N GLU A 273 -20.05 27.03 7.08
CA GLU A 273 -18.89 27.26 6.22
C GLU A 273 -18.78 28.74 5.83
N PRO A 274 -17.58 29.32 5.84
CA PRO A 274 -17.39 30.70 5.42
C PRO A 274 -17.49 30.83 3.89
N THR A 275 -18.01 31.97 3.42
CA THR A 275 -18.02 32.36 2.00
C THR A 275 -16.66 32.89 1.55
N GLN A 276 -15.77 33.20 2.48
CA GLN A 276 -14.38 33.58 2.20
C GLN A 276 -13.43 32.62 2.91
N LEU A 277 -12.58 31.94 2.15
CA LEU A 277 -11.48 31.18 2.71
C LEU A 277 -10.23 32.03 2.79
N GLU A 278 -9.59 31.95 3.94
CA GLU A 278 -8.24 32.46 4.16
C GLU A 278 -7.34 31.31 4.61
N GLY A 279 -6.12 31.28 4.09
CA GLY A 279 -5.16 30.24 4.45
C GLY A 279 -3.79 30.52 3.85
N THR A 280 -2.90 29.55 3.99
CA THR A 280 -1.55 29.60 3.43
C THR A 280 -1.33 28.42 2.50
N ILE A 281 -0.67 28.67 1.38
CA ILE A 281 -0.24 27.63 0.43
C ILE A 281 1.29 27.63 0.30
N PRO A 282 1.93 26.45 0.19
CA PRO A 282 3.37 26.38 -0.05
C PRO A 282 3.70 26.90 -1.45
N THR A 283 4.68 27.79 -1.57
CA THR A 283 5.14 28.30 -2.87
C THR A 283 6.12 27.33 -3.55
N GLY A 284 6.72 26.44 -2.76
CA GLY A 284 7.81 25.55 -3.18
C GLY A 284 9.20 26.16 -3.01
N GLU A 285 9.28 27.46 -2.68
CA GLU A 285 10.55 28.08 -2.30
C GLU A 285 10.99 27.59 -0.92
N THR A 286 12.29 27.29 -0.81
CA THR A 286 12.89 26.78 0.41
C THR A 286 14.19 27.50 0.72
N SER A 287 14.49 27.66 2.01
CA SER A 287 15.77 28.21 2.48
C SER A 287 16.31 27.34 3.61
N GLY A 288 17.58 26.98 3.51
CA GLY A 288 18.24 26.09 4.47
C GLY A 288 19.19 26.83 5.40
N GLN A 289 19.15 26.50 6.68
CA GLN A 289 20.07 26.99 7.69
C GLN A 289 20.74 25.81 8.42
N TRP A 290 22.06 25.91 8.60
CA TRP A 290 22.87 24.93 9.31
C TRP A 290 23.42 25.55 10.58
N ARG A 291 23.17 24.89 11.71
CA ARG A 291 23.63 25.29 13.02
C ARG A 291 24.39 24.14 13.68
N ILE A 292 25.47 24.48 14.38
CA ILE A 292 26.10 23.58 15.35
C ILE A 292 25.69 24.05 16.73
N LYS A 293 25.20 23.11 17.54
CA LYS A 293 24.95 23.31 18.96
C LYS A 293 25.97 22.51 19.76
N TRP A 294 26.68 23.16 20.66
CA TRP A 294 27.62 22.53 21.58
C TRP A 294 27.28 22.94 23.01
N GLY A 295 26.69 22.02 23.79
CA GLY A 295 26.12 22.34 25.10
C GLY A 295 24.99 23.38 25.01
N ASN A 296 25.20 24.55 25.63
CA ASN A 296 24.24 25.67 25.64
C ASN A 296 24.53 26.73 24.56
N GLN A 297 25.59 26.57 23.77
CA GLN A 297 25.94 27.50 22.71
C GLN A 297 25.46 26.98 21.36
N GLU A 298 24.90 27.88 20.54
CA GLU A 298 24.41 27.58 19.19
C GLU A 298 25.02 28.58 18.21
N ILE A 299 25.66 28.07 17.15
CA ILE A 299 26.34 28.89 16.15
C ILE A 299 25.82 28.52 14.78
N ILE A 300 25.38 29.53 14.02
CA ILE A 300 24.97 29.38 12.64
C ILE A 300 26.23 29.30 11.78
N ILE A 301 26.39 28.20 11.05
CA ILE A 301 27.54 27.97 10.16
C ILE A 301 27.24 28.48 8.75
N LYS A 302 25.98 28.35 8.32
CA LYS A 302 25.56 28.66 6.95
C LYS A 302 24.06 28.92 6.89
N GLY A 303 23.65 29.90 6.11
CA GLY A 303 22.24 30.26 5.91
C GLY A 303 21.86 31.56 6.62
N PRO A 304 20.60 32.00 6.47
CA PRO A 304 20.11 33.23 7.07
C PRO A 304 20.05 33.11 8.61
N SER A 305 19.97 34.22 9.34
CA SER A 305 19.86 34.21 10.81
C SER A 305 18.49 33.76 11.32
N SER A 306 17.46 33.97 10.50
CA SER A 306 16.05 33.61 10.74
C SER A 306 15.38 33.28 9.41
N SER A 307 14.10 32.90 9.41
CA SER A 307 13.36 32.68 8.17
C SER A 307 13.44 33.92 7.27
N PRO A 308 13.86 33.79 6.00
CA PRO A 308 13.91 34.91 5.06
C PRO A 308 12.53 35.24 4.50
N PHE A 309 11.51 34.43 4.80
CA PHE A 309 10.17 34.55 4.25
C PHE A 309 9.24 35.25 5.23
N ALA A 310 8.31 36.05 4.71
CA ALA A 310 7.32 36.75 5.54
C ALA A 310 6.42 35.75 6.30
N ASN A 311 5.99 34.68 5.63
CA ASN A 311 5.31 33.54 6.23
C ASN A 311 6.07 32.26 5.82
N SER A 312 6.36 31.39 6.77
CA SER A 312 7.01 30.10 6.49
C SER A 312 6.61 29.02 7.47
N ASN A 313 6.71 27.77 7.02
CA ASN A 313 6.80 26.62 7.92
C ASN A 313 8.26 26.24 8.15
N GLU A 314 8.58 25.72 9.34
CA GLU A 314 9.94 25.33 9.72
C GLU A 314 10.02 23.83 9.97
N GLU A 315 10.95 23.16 9.29
CA GLU A 315 11.28 21.76 9.54
C GLU A 315 12.71 21.65 10.10
N VAL A 316 12.85 21.04 11.28
CA VAL A 316 14.12 20.95 12.00
C VAL A 316 14.63 19.52 12.02
N TYR A 317 15.82 19.32 11.46
CA TYR A 317 16.50 18.04 11.38
C TYR A 317 17.76 18.05 12.25
N THR A 318 17.74 17.30 13.35
CA THR A 318 18.89 17.18 14.27
C THR A 318 19.66 15.88 14.00
N ARG A 319 20.97 16.00 13.80
CA ARG A 319 21.90 14.88 13.66
C ARG A 319 22.96 14.97 14.73
N THR A 320 23.07 13.91 15.53
CA THR A 320 24.18 13.72 16.48
C THR A 320 25.18 12.73 15.87
N PRO A 321 26.47 13.07 15.77
CA PRO A 321 27.48 12.11 15.33
C PRO A 321 27.68 11.05 16.43
N SER A 322 27.11 9.87 16.23
CA SER A 322 27.43 8.67 17.03
C SER A 322 28.75 8.08 16.50
N LEU A 323 29.86 8.42 17.14
CA LEU A 323 31.16 7.77 16.90
C LEU A 323 31.42 6.64 17.90
N TRP A 324 32.25 5.70 17.45
CA TRP A 324 32.62 4.41 18.07
C TRP A 324 33.08 4.51 19.54
N ARG A 325 32.79 3.47 20.35
CA ARG A 325 33.17 3.29 21.78
C ARG A 325 32.74 4.41 22.74
N ASN A 326 31.43 4.54 22.99
CA ASN A 326 30.83 5.32 24.10
C ASN A 326 31.25 6.81 24.20
N LEU A 327 31.88 7.38 23.17
CA LEU A 327 32.19 8.81 23.13
C LEU A 327 30.92 9.59 22.75
N GLN A 328 30.24 10.15 23.74
CA GLN A 328 29.20 11.14 23.52
C GLN A 328 29.87 12.50 23.28
N ILE A 329 30.03 12.88 22.01
CA ILE A 329 30.43 14.24 21.66
C ILE A 329 29.18 15.12 21.84
N PRO A 330 29.21 16.17 22.69
CA PRO A 330 28.02 16.98 22.97
C PRO A 330 27.72 18.00 21.86
N VAL A 331 27.99 17.63 20.61
CA VAL A 331 27.83 18.48 19.42
C VAL A 331 26.67 17.95 18.58
N GLU A 332 25.65 18.77 18.39
CA GLU A 332 24.48 18.49 17.57
C GLU A 332 24.57 19.32 16.29
N LEU A 333 24.40 18.68 15.13
CA LEU A 333 24.28 19.36 13.85
C LEU A 333 22.79 19.51 13.53
N ILE A 334 22.30 20.74 13.51
CA ILE A 334 20.90 21.07 13.28
C ILE A 334 20.79 21.68 11.89
N LYS A 335 19.95 21.09 11.03
CA LYS A 335 19.55 21.66 9.75
C LYS A 335 18.10 22.10 9.85
N THR A 336 17.84 23.39 9.68
CA THR A 336 16.49 23.94 9.60
C THR A 336 16.17 24.24 8.14
N GLU A 337 15.05 23.74 7.65
CA GLU A 337 14.50 24.10 6.34
C GLU A 337 13.26 24.98 6.54
N TYR A 338 13.34 26.19 6.00
CA TYR A 338 12.23 27.14 5.93
C TYR A 338 11.51 26.94 4.60
N HIS A 339 10.20 26.67 4.63
CA HIS A 339 9.36 26.57 3.45
C HIS A 339 8.49 27.82 3.35
N GLU A 340 8.60 28.57 2.26
CA GLU A 340 7.79 29.77 2.07
C GLU A 340 6.31 29.43 1.90
N LEU A 341 5.48 30.20 2.62
CA LEU A 341 4.04 30.14 2.55
C LEU A 341 3.50 31.45 1.99
N ARG A 342 2.61 31.38 1.01
CA ARG A 342 1.90 32.56 0.51
C ARG A 342 0.47 32.56 1.05
N PRO A 343 0.01 33.66 1.66
CA PRO A 343 -1.39 33.77 2.04
C PRO A 343 -2.26 33.81 0.79
N TYR A 344 -3.39 33.13 0.82
CA TYR A 344 -4.41 33.23 -0.21
C TYR A 344 -5.74 33.64 0.41
N ARG A 345 -6.53 34.36 -0.39
CA ARG A 345 -7.92 34.66 -0.13
C ARG A 345 -8.73 34.15 -1.31
N GLN A 346 -9.67 33.26 -1.03
CA GLN A 346 -10.56 32.73 -2.05
C GLN A 346 -12.00 33.05 -1.67
N ASN A 347 -12.63 33.90 -2.46
CA ASN A 347 -14.06 34.16 -2.35
C ASN A 347 -14.82 33.02 -3.02
N ARG A 348 -15.80 32.49 -2.31
CA ARG A 348 -16.74 31.47 -2.80
C ARG A 348 -18.10 32.11 -3.02
N THR A 349 -18.83 31.59 -3.99
CA THR A 349 -20.26 31.92 -4.08
C THR A 349 -21.01 31.30 -2.90
N PRO A 350 -22.15 31.85 -2.45
CA PRO A 350 -22.98 31.22 -1.42
C PRO A 350 -23.34 29.76 -1.77
N GLN A 351 -23.56 29.47 -3.06
CA GLN A 351 -23.90 28.11 -3.52
C GLN A 351 -22.72 27.14 -3.37
N GLU A 352 -21.50 27.58 -3.65
CA GLU A 352 -20.29 26.77 -3.43
C GLU A 352 -20.07 26.48 -1.93
N ALA A 353 -20.30 27.47 -1.07
CA ALA A 353 -20.22 27.29 0.37
C ALA A 353 -21.31 26.33 0.91
N ILE A 354 -22.55 26.42 0.40
CA ILE A 354 -23.63 25.45 0.70
C ILE A 354 -23.21 24.03 0.31
N THR A 355 -22.68 23.86 -0.91
CA THR A 355 -22.28 22.55 -1.42
C THR A 355 -21.14 21.96 -0.60
N ALA A 356 -20.12 22.77 -0.27
CA ALA A 356 -19.02 22.34 0.58
C ALA A 356 -19.48 21.95 1.99
N ALA A 357 -20.41 22.72 2.58
CA ALA A 357 -20.99 22.40 3.88
C ALA A 357 -21.81 21.11 3.84
N GLN A 358 -22.58 20.89 2.77
CA GLN A 358 -23.34 19.67 2.54
C GLN A 358 -22.41 18.46 2.42
N ASP A 359 -21.34 18.53 1.63
CA ASP A 359 -20.44 17.40 1.41
C ASP A 359 -19.68 17.03 2.68
N LYS A 360 -19.21 18.02 3.46
CA LYS A 360 -18.61 17.79 4.78
C LYS A 360 -19.59 17.16 5.76
N ALA A 361 -20.83 17.63 5.81
CA ALA A 361 -21.86 17.07 6.68
C ALA A 361 -22.20 15.63 6.27
N ARG A 362 -22.34 15.38 4.96
CA ARG A 362 -22.57 14.04 4.43
C ARG A 362 -21.44 13.09 4.81
N GLN A 363 -20.18 13.48 4.62
CA GLN A 363 -19.03 12.65 5.01
C GLN A 363 -19.04 12.32 6.51
N ALA A 364 -19.31 13.31 7.36
CA ALA A 364 -19.39 13.10 8.80
C ALA A 364 -20.53 12.15 9.19
N LEU A 365 -21.72 12.31 8.59
CA LEU A 365 -22.88 11.46 8.87
C LEU A 365 -22.72 10.03 8.32
N MET A 366 -22.14 9.87 7.12
CA MET A 366 -21.86 8.55 6.54
C MET A 366 -20.89 7.76 7.43
N GLY A 367 -19.93 8.43 8.08
CA GLY A 367 -19.03 7.80 9.05
C GLY A 367 -19.72 7.31 10.33
N GLN A 368 -20.95 7.77 10.63
CA GLN A 368 -21.72 7.34 11.79
C GLN A 368 -22.66 6.16 11.49
N LEU A 369 -22.93 5.86 10.22
CA LEU A 369 -23.84 4.79 9.83
C LEU A 369 -23.24 3.41 10.14
N PRO A 370 -23.98 2.50 10.79
CA PRO A 370 -23.50 1.16 11.04
C PRO A 370 -23.40 0.35 9.75
N GLN A 371 -22.53 -0.66 9.74
CA GLN A 371 -22.39 -1.57 8.61
C GLN A 371 -23.72 -2.27 8.31
N GLY A 372 -24.15 -2.23 7.05
CA GLY A 372 -25.44 -2.78 6.61
C GLY A 372 -26.64 -1.83 6.74
N ALA A 373 -26.45 -0.59 7.23
CA ALA A 373 -27.48 0.44 7.15
C ALA A 373 -27.73 0.85 5.69
N LYS A 374 -28.99 1.06 5.33
CA LYS A 374 -29.40 1.53 4.00
C LYS A 374 -29.92 2.95 4.08
N VAL A 375 -29.24 3.88 3.41
CA VAL A 375 -29.74 5.26 3.28
C VAL A 375 -31.01 5.25 2.44
N LEU A 376 -32.07 5.84 2.99
CA LEU A 376 -33.36 5.98 2.32
C LEU A 376 -33.49 7.36 1.70
N ARG A 377 -33.09 8.40 2.44
CA ARG A 377 -33.28 9.79 2.03
C ARG A 377 -32.24 10.71 2.66
N GLU A 378 -31.82 11.72 1.91
CA GLU A 378 -31.05 12.86 2.40
C GLU A 378 -31.88 14.13 2.24
N MET A 379 -31.87 14.99 3.24
CA MET A 379 -32.49 16.31 3.21
C MET A 379 -31.45 17.36 3.60
N VAL A 380 -31.43 18.47 2.86
CA VAL A 380 -30.58 19.62 3.14
C VAL A 380 -31.47 20.84 3.32
N LEU A 381 -31.37 21.47 4.47
CA LEU A 381 -32.15 22.62 4.86
C LEU A 381 -31.19 23.78 5.13
N PRO A 382 -31.11 24.80 4.25
CA PRO A 382 -30.44 26.05 4.55
C PRO A 382 -30.99 26.65 5.85
N GLN A 383 -30.12 27.21 6.67
CA GLN A 383 -30.47 27.86 7.93
C GLN A 383 -30.05 29.34 7.89
N PRO A 384 -30.69 30.21 8.70
CA PRO A 384 -30.23 31.59 8.85
C PRO A 384 -28.77 31.65 9.33
N SER A 385 -27.97 32.47 8.66
CA SER A 385 -26.56 32.71 8.98
C SER A 385 -26.16 34.15 8.70
N SER A 386 -24.98 34.55 9.18
CA SER A 386 -24.38 35.85 8.88
C SER A 386 -23.97 35.95 7.39
N PRO A 387 -23.81 37.16 6.82
CA PRO A 387 -23.54 37.32 5.38
C PRO A 387 -22.21 36.71 4.90
N ASP A 388 -21.25 36.54 5.79
CA ASP A 388 -19.91 35.96 5.57
C ASP A 388 -19.90 34.42 5.69
N LYS A 389 -21.03 33.79 6.03
CA LYS A 389 -21.13 32.36 6.26
C LYS A 389 -22.41 31.77 5.69
N VAL A 390 -22.36 30.47 5.44
CA VAL A 390 -23.51 29.65 5.12
C VAL A 390 -23.70 28.64 6.22
N LYS A 391 -24.94 28.45 6.65
CA LYS A 391 -25.32 27.38 7.57
C LYS A 391 -26.29 26.42 6.90
N VAL A 392 -26.00 25.13 6.98
CA VAL A 392 -26.90 24.07 6.47
C VAL A 392 -27.12 23.03 7.55
N LYS A 393 -28.37 22.58 7.65
CA LYS A 393 -28.75 21.39 8.42
C LYS A 393 -28.95 20.25 7.44
N VAL A 394 -28.15 19.20 7.55
CA VAL A 394 -28.27 17.98 6.76
C VAL A 394 -28.89 16.88 7.64
N SER A 395 -29.90 16.20 7.12
CA SER A 395 -30.57 15.07 7.77
C SER A 395 -30.53 13.86 6.84
N ILE A 396 -30.00 12.73 7.33
CA ILE A 396 -29.97 11.45 6.64
C ILE A 396 -30.93 10.50 7.34
N GLU A 397 -31.90 10.01 6.57
CA GLU A 397 -32.81 8.96 6.98
C GLU A 397 -32.26 7.60 6.53
N ALA A 398 -32.05 6.69 7.48
CA ALA A 398 -31.49 5.38 7.22
C ALA A 398 -32.37 4.27 7.81
N LEU A 399 -32.41 3.13 7.12
CA LEU A 399 -32.94 1.87 7.62
C LEU A 399 -31.79 1.08 8.24
N GLU A 400 -31.86 0.82 9.54
CA GLU A 400 -30.82 0.07 10.26
C GLU A 400 -31.41 -0.88 11.29
N ASN A 401 -30.64 -1.91 11.66
CA ASN A 401 -31.00 -2.81 12.75
C ASN A 401 -30.66 -2.16 14.09
N ILE A 402 -31.67 -1.87 14.91
CA ILE A 402 -31.54 -1.28 16.24
C ILE A 402 -31.70 -2.31 17.36
N ALA A 403 -31.78 -3.61 17.05
CA ALA A 403 -31.87 -4.66 18.05
C ALA A 403 -30.58 -4.76 18.87
N LEU A 404 -30.69 -4.50 20.18
CA LEU A 404 -29.56 -4.58 21.09
C LEU A 404 -29.86 -5.51 22.28
N PRO A 405 -29.08 -6.58 22.49
CA PRO A 405 -29.20 -7.41 23.68
C PRO A 405 -28.85 -6.64 24.96
N GLN A 406 -29.69 -6.74 25.99
CA GLN A 406 -29.47 -6.17 27.32
C GLN A 406 -29.90 -7.16 28.40
N ALA A 407 -29.07 -7.38 29.42
CA ALA A 407 -29.40 -8.26 30.55
C ALA A 407 -30.67 -7.77 31.27
N ILE A 408 -31.51 -8.71 31.71
CA ILE A 408 -32.80 -8.40 32.36
C ILE A 408 -32.58 -7.51 33.60
N ASP A 409 -31.63 -7.87 34.45
CA ASP A 409 -31.37 -7.18 35.72
C ASP A 409 -30.88 -5.72 35.52
N ALA A 410 -30.33 -5.40 34.34
CA ALA A 410 -29.87 -4.06 34.00
C ALA A 410 -30.99 -3.14 33.49
N VAL A 411 -32.13 -3.70 33.05
CA VAL A 411 -33.30 -2.91 32.61
C VAL A 411 -34.15 -2.52 33.82
N GLU A 412 -34.31 -3.43 34.80
CA GLU A 412 -35.14 -3.19 36.00
C GLU A 412 -34.57 -2.14 36.97
N GLN A 413 -33.27 -1.80 36.89
CA GLN A 413 -32.64 -0.75 37.70
C GLN A 413 -32.78 0.67 37.10
N GLY A 414 -33.27 0.78 35.86
CA GLY A 414 -33.33 2.05 35.11
C GLY A 414 -34.74 2.60 34.87
N THR A 415 -35.78 1.87 35.29
CA THR A 415 -37.19 2.28 35.35
C THR A 415 -37.59 2.56 36.79
#